data_AF-A0A7W0N1W9-F1
#
_entry.id   AF-A0A7W0N1W9-F1
#
_cell.length_a   1.000
_cell.length_b   1.000
_cell.length_c   1.000
_cell.angle_alpha   90.00
_cell.angle_beta   90.00
_cell.angle_gamma   90.00
#
_symmetry.space_group_name_H-M   'P 1'
#
loop_
_entity.id
_entity.type
_entity.pdbx_description
1 polymer ?
#
loop_
_entity_poly.entity_id
_entity_poly.type
_entity_poly.pdbx_seq_one_letter_code
_entity_poly.pdbx_strand_id
1 'polypeptide(L)'
;LRVRIAAERTLPAPLLRWEVRGESGLLLAAGEQGTGELGWTGEPGELSLRFEVERPPFADGRFHVRLGLVDGESARLLHQLDDALWFVVYPDGGERGTVRLEGRWSREEIAVSAETTRR
;
A
#
# COMPACT_ATOMS: atom_id res chain seq x y z
N LEU A 1 -2.58 11.07 -4.69
CA LEU A 1 -2.37 11.82 -3.44
C LEU A 1 -1.16 12.73 -3.58
N ARG A 2 -1.22 13.99 -3.14
CA ARG A 2 -0.06 14.89 -3.08
C ARG A 2 0.32 15.10 -1.62
N VAL A 3 1.60 15.01 -1.30
CA VAL A 3 2.12 15.19 0.05
C VAL A 3 3.37 16.06 0.01
N ARG A 4 3.57 16.85 1.05
CA ARG A 4 4.79 17.62 1.26
C ARG A 4 5.42 17.19 2.57
N ILE A 5 6.68 16.77 2.49
CA ILE A 5 7.51 16.45 3.64
C ILE A 5 8.37 17.68 3.91
N ALA A 6 8.48 18.09 5.17
CA ALA A 6 9.31 19.22 5.57
C ALA A 6 10.12 18.85 6.81
N ALA A 7 11.36 19.33 6.88
CA ALA A 7 12.20 19.24 8.07
C ALA A 7 12.87 20.58 8.34
N GLU A 8 12.82 21.02 9.60
CA GLU A 8 13.45 22.27 10.07
C GLU A 8 14.92 22.08 10.48
N ARG A 9 15.37 20.83 10.55
CA ARG A 9 16.73 20.42 10.93
C ARG A 9 17.21 19.31 10.00
N THR A 10 18.52 19.13 9.95
CA THR A 10 19.14 18.01 9.24
C THR A 10 18.51 16.70 9.71
N LEU A 11 18.09 15.88 8.75
CA LEU A 11 17.38 14.64 8.98
C LEU A 11 17.80 13.64 7.88
N PRO A 12 18.46 12.51 8.22
CA PRO A 12 18.72 11.44 7.26
C PRO A 12 17.44 11.02 6.53
N ALA A 13 17.57 10.55 5.29
CA ALA A 13 16.42 10.23 4.44
C ALA A 13 15.43 9.28 5.15
N PRO A 14 14.21 9.74 5.51
CA PRO A 14 13.22 8.87 6.11
C PRO A 14 12.63 7.90 5.08
N LEU A 15 12.01 6.85 5.60
CA LEU A 15 11.13 5.95 4.85
C LEU A 15 9.71 6.52 4.92
N LEU A 16 9.11 6.76 3.74
CA LEU A 16 7.70 7.11 3.62
C LEU A 16 6.88 5.82 3.56
N ARG A 17 6.12 5.54 4.62
CA ARG A 17 5.14 4.45 4.67
C ARG A 17 3.77 4.95 4.27
N TRP A 18 3.04 4.10 3.55
CA TRP A 18 1.64 4.32 3.25
C TRP A 18 0.84 3.06 3.60
N GLU A 19 -0.37 3.27 4.07
CA GLU A 19 -1.33 2.22 4.37
C GLU A 19 -2.67 2.62 3.77
N VAL A 20 -3.35 1.67 3.12
CA VAL A 20 -4.78 1.78 2.79
C VAL A 20 -5.55 0.90 3.74
N ARG A 21 -6.54 1.50 4.41
CA ARG A 21 -7.37 0.86 5.42
C ARG A 21 -8.85 0.98 5.06
N GLY A 22 -9.62 -0.04 5.43
CA GLY A 22 -11.09 0.01 5.34
C GLY A 22 -11.72 0.85 6.46
N GLU A 23 -13.03 1.07 6.39
CA GLU A 23 -13.82 1.84 7.37
C GLU A 23 -13.65 1.36 8.82
N SER A 24 -13.52 0.04 9.03
CA SER A 24 -13.28 -0.55 10.36
C SER A 24 -11.85 -0.37 10.88
N GLY A 25 -10.97 0.25 10.10
CA GLY A 25 -9.54 0.34 10.38
C GLY A 25 -8.75 -0.90 9.95
N LEU A 26 -9.36 -1.91 9.33
CA LEU A 26 -8.63 -3.08 8.80
C LEU A 26 -7.57 -2.64 7.77
N LEU A 27 -6.33 -3.11 7.93
CA LEU A 27 -5.27 -2.89 6.95
C LEU A 27 -5.51 -3.77 5.70
N LEU A 28 -5.57 -3.14 4.53
CA LEU A 28 -5.83 -3.81 3.26
C LEU A 28 -4.60 -3.86 2.37
N ALA A 29 -3.82 -2.78 2.35
CA ALA A 29 -2.57 -2.70 1.61
C ALA A 29 -1.61 -1.76 2.34
N ALA A 30 -0.31 -2.02 2.20
CA ALA A 30 0.74 -1.15 2.71
C ALA A 30 1.95 -1.20 1.80
N GLY A 31 2.78 -0.16 1.89
CA GLY A 31 4.07 -0.12 1.25
C GLY A 31 4.97 0.95 1.84
N GLU A 32 6.19 0.99 1.34
CA GLU A 32 7.23 1.88 1.80
C GLU A 32 8.05 2.38 0.61
N GLN A 33 8.53 3.61 0.70
CA GLN A 33 9.39 4.24 -0.29
C GLN A 33 10.46 5.07 0.42
N GLY A 34 11.73 4.85 0.10
CA GLY A 34 12.82 5.67 0.61
C GLY A 34 12.77 7.06 0.00
N THR A 35 12.75 8.11 0.83
CA THR A 35 12.70 9.50 0.31
C THR A 35 14.01 9.94 -0.32
N GLY A 36 15.13 9.30 0.03
CA GLY A 36 16.44 9.55 -0.59
C GLY A 36 16.42 9.26 -2.10
N GLU A 37 15.75 8.18 -2.51
CA GLU A 37 15.54 7.83 -3.92
C GLU A 37 14.66 8.85 -4.65
N LEU A 38 13.88 9.63 -3.91
CA LEU A 38 12.96 10.65 -4.41
C LEU A 38 13.54 12.07 -4.31
N GLY A 39 14.83 12.21 -3.98
CA GLY A 39 15.52 13.49 -3.95
C GLY A 39 15.58 14.18 -2.59
N TRP A 40 15.30 13.48 -1.48
CA TRP A 40 15.60 14.00 -0.15
C TRP A 40 17.10 14.15 0.05
N THR A 41 17.55 15.36 0.42
CA THR A 41 18.97 15.69 0.50
C THR A 41 19.60 15.48 1.87
N GLY A 42 18.77 15.40 2.92
CA GLY A 42 19.24 15.35 4.31
C GLY A 42 19.28 16.72 5.01
N GLU A 43 19.27 17.81 4.26
CA GLU A 43 19.31 19.18 4.77
C GLU A 43 17.91 19.71 5.10
N PRO A 44 17.79 20.74 5.97
CA PRO A 44 16.53 21.43 6.21
C PRO A 44 15.88 21.90 4.91
N GLY A 45 14.58 21.66 4.77
CA GLY A 45 13.86 21.98 3.54
C GLY A 45 12.59 21.18 3.35
N GLU A 46 12.07 21.21 2.12
CA GLU A 46 10.82 20.56 1.74
C GLU A 46 11.02 19.63 0.54
N LEU A 47 10.28 18.53 0.51
CA LEU A 47 10.16 17.61 -0.62
C LEU A 47 8.68 17.39 -0.94
N SER A 48 8.28 17.71 -2.18
CA SER A 48 6.91 17.53 -2.66
C SER A 48 6.81 16.24 -3.46
N LEU A 49 5.88 15.36 -3.09
CA LEU A 49 5.69 14.04 -3.67
C LEU A 49 4.26 13.84 -4.16
N ARG A 50 4.10 12.96 -5.15
CA ARG A 50 2.81 12.52 -5.67
C ARG A 50 2.78 11.00 -5.71
N PHE A 51 1.76 10.42 -5.08
CA PHE A 51 1.45 9.00 -5.18
C PHE A 51 0.31 8.81 -6.18
N GLU A 52 0.55 7.97 -7.18
CA GLU A 52 -0.40 7.65 -8.25
C GLU A 52 -0.59 6.14 -8.36
N VAL A 53 -1.83 5.73 -8.53
CA VAL A 53 -2.21 4.34 -8.81
C VAL A 53 -3.21 4.40 -9.94
N GLU A 54 -2.89 3.77 -11.08
CA GLU A 54 -3.74 3.84 -12.27
C GLU A 54 -5.09 3.15 -12.05
N ARG A 55 -5.07 1.96 -11.42
CA ARG A 55 -6.26 1.16 -11.13
C ARG A 55 -6.15 0.55 -9.73
N PRO A 56 -6.74 1.19 -8.71
CA PRO A 56 -6.76 0.65 -7.36
C PRO A 56 -7.52 -0.69 -7.35
N PRO A 57 -7.03 -1.73 -6.65
CA PRO A 57 -7.65 -3.05 -6.66
C PRO A 57 -8.89 -3.16 -5.76
N PHE A 58 -9.61 -2.07 -5.51
CA PHE A 58 -10.74 -2.03 -4.58
C PHE A 58 -12.06 -2.21 -5.32
N ALA A 59 -12.95 -3.05 -4.79
CA ALA A 59 -14.22 -3.41 -5.42
C ALA A 59 -15.41 -2.59 -4.90
N ASP A 60 -15.54 -2.50 -3.58
CA ASP A 60 -16.61 -1.77 -2.87
C ASP A 60 -16.12 -1.38 -1.46
N GLY A 61 -16.48 -0.19 -1.00
CA GLY A 61 -16.32 0.24 0.39
C GLY A 61 -15.81 1.67 0.57
N ARG A 62 -15.66 2.04 1.85
CA ARG A 62 -15.01 3.29 2.27
C ARG A 62 -13.60 2.99 2.76
N PHE A 63 -12.67 3.84 2.36
CA PHE A 63 -11.25 3.67 2.61
C PHE A 63 -10.61 4.96 3.09
N HIS A 64 -9.56 4.81 3.88
CA HIS A 64 -8.66 5.90 4.21
C HIS A 64 -7.20 5.53 3.99
N VAL A 65 -6.39 6.54 3.71
CA VAL A 65 -4.94 6.43 3.56
C VAL A 65 -4.28 7.02 4.79
N ARG A 66 -3.45 6.22 5.45
CA ARG A 66 -2.51 6.68 6.47
C ARG A 66 -1.12 6.82 5.85
N LEU A 67 -0.43 7.89 6.20
CA LEU A 67 0.98 8.09 5.87
C LEU A 67 1.82 8.12 7.15
N GLY A 68 3.01 7.55 7.09
CA GLY A 68 4.00 7.60 8.17
C GLY A 68 5.38 7.97 7.63
N LEU A 69 6.11 8.77 8.38
CA LEU A 69 7.54 8.97 8.18
C LEU A 69 8.27 8.19 9.26
N VAL A 70 9.18 7.32 8.85
CA VAL A 70 9.94 6.46 9.73
C VAL A 70 11.41 6.72 9.49
N ASP A 71 12.19 6.76 10.56
CA ASP A 71 13.64 6.85 10.47
C ASP A 71 14.21 5.60 9.77
N GLY A 72 15.06 5.81 8.75
CA GLY A 72 15.54 4.74 7.87
C GLY A 72 16.45 3.71 8.55
N GLU A 73 17.12 4.10 9.64
CA GLU A 73 18.06 3.21 10.35
C GLU A 73 17.41 2.59 11.59
N SER A 74 16.77 3.42 12.42
CA SER A 74 16.22 2.99 13.70
C SER A 74 14.79 2.44 13.62
N ALA A 75 14.14 2.56 12.46
CA ALA A 75 12.71 2.28 12.27
C ALA A 75 11.78 3.06 13.23
N ARG A 76 12.28 4.15 13.85
CA ARG A 76 11.49 4.99 14.75
C ARG A 76 10.49 5.82 13.97
N LEU A 77 9.23 5.82 14.40
CA LEU A 77 8.21 6.72 13.86
C LEU A 77 8.60 8.19 14.13
N LEU A 78 8.74 8.97 13.06
CA LEU A 78 9.03 10.40 13.12
C LEU A 78 7.74 11.22 13.09
N HIS A 79 6.80 10.84 12.23
CA HIS A 79 5.51 11.50 12.09
C HIS A 79 4.46 10.55 11.52
N GLN A 80 3.19 10.77 11.85
CA GLN A 80 2.08 10.01 11.30
C GLN A 80 0.93 10.95 10.96
N LEU A 81 0.30 10.69 9.81
CA LEU A 81 -0.91 11.33 9.36
C LEU A 81 -1.94 10.23 9.09
N ASP A 82 -2.89 10.08 10.01
CA ASP A 82 -3.86 8.98 9.99
C ASP A 82 -4.88 9.07 8.85
N ASP A 83 -5.38 10.26 8.58
CA ASP A 83 -6.46 10.53 7.64
C ASP A 83 -5.97 11.37 6.46
N ALA A 84 -4.87 10.95 5.83
CA ALA A 84 -4.25 11.70 4.74
C ALA A 84 -5.16 11.84 3.51
N LEU A 85 -6.08 10.89 3.32
CA LEU A 85 -7.11 10.89 2.29
C LEU A 85 -8.23 9.93 2.66
N TRP A 86 -9.48 10.33 2.44
CA TRP A 86 -10.64 9.44 2.44
C TRP A 86 -11.21 9.31 1.05
N PHE A 87 -11.65 8.10 0.68
CA PHE A 87 -12.34 7.86 -0.58
C PHE A 87 -13.33 6.70 -0.48
N VAL A 88 -14.30 6.66 -1.40
CA VAL A 88 -15.31 5.61 -1.49
C VAL A 88 -15.23 4.99 -2.87
N VAL A 89 -15.30 3.67 -2.94
CA VAL A 89 -15.45 2.92 -4.19
C VAL A 89 -16.83 2.32 -4.20
N TYR A 90 -17.59 2.60 -5.25
CA TYR A 90 -18.87 1.97 -5.49
C TYR A 90 -18.69 0.79 -6.44
N PRO A 91 -19.39 -0.33 -6.23
CA PRO A 91 -19.31 -1.49 -7.10
C PRO A 91 -19.90 -1.15 -8.48
N ASP A 92 -19.30 -1.74 -9.52
CA ASP A 92 -19.72 -1.62 -10.92
C ASP A 92 -20.62 -2.78 -11.39
N GLY A 93 -20.83 -3.81 -10.56
CA GLY A 93 -21.67 -4.95 -10.92
C GLY A 93 -21.87 -5.99 -9.80
N GLY A 94 -21.77 -7.27 -10.16
CA GLY A 94 -22.03 -8.43 -9.28
C GLY A 94 -20.84 -8.84 -8.42
N GLU A 95 -19.79 -8.01 -8.33
CA GLU A 95 -18.63 -8.25 -7.47
C GLU A 95 -19.06 -8.35 -6.01
N ARG A 96 -18.32 -9.17 -5.25
CA ARG A 96 -18.49 -9.28 -3.80
C ARG A 96 -17.14 -9.15 -3.12
N GLY A 97 -17.11 -8.46 -1.98
CA GLY A 97 -15.91 -8.25 -1.18
C GLY A 97 -15.19 -6.93 -1.49
N THR A 98 -14.10 -6.69 -0.77
CA THR A 98 -13.40 -5.40 -0.77
C THR A 98 -12.34 -5.27 -1.88
N VAL A 99 -11.83 -6.38 -2.39
CA VAL A 99 -10.72 -6.42 -3.35
C VAL A 99 -11.16 -7.07 -4.66
N ARG A 100 -10.72 -6.49 -5.78
CA ARG A 100 -10.86 -7.04 -7.13
C ARG A 100 -9.70 -8.01 -7.40
N LEU A 101 -10.01 -9.29 -7.61
CA LEU A 101 -9.05 -10.30 -8.03
C LEU A 101 -9.38 -10.75 -9.45
N GLU A 102 -8.64 -10.21 -10.42
CA GLU A 102 -8.71 -10.63 -11.81
C GLU A 102 -7.86 -11.89 -12.02
N GLY A 103 -8.41 -12.87 -12.73
CA GLY A 103 -7.73 -14.12 -13.00
C GLY A 103 -8.37 -14.88 -14.15
N ARG A 104 -7.72 -15.96 -14.57
CA ARG A 104 -8.28 -16.89 -15.54
C ARG A 104 -8.40 -18.26 -14.89
N TRP A 105 -9.55 -18.88 -15.11
CA TRP A 105 -9.78 -20.26 -14.73
C TRP A 105 -9.62 -21.13 -15.97
N SER A 106 -8.82 -22.18 -15.86
CA SER A 106 -8.71 -23.24 -16.86
C SER A 106 -9.05 -24.57 -16.21
N ARG A 107 -9.68 -25.46 -16.96
CA ARG A 107 -9.89 -26.84 -16.54
C ARG A 107 -8.57 -27.60 -16.68
N GLU A 108 -8.20 -28.37 -15.66
CA GLU A 108 -7.06 -29.31 -15.68
C GLU A 108 -7.58 -30.73 -15.41
N GLU A 109 -7.10 -31.71 -16.17
CA GLU A 109 -7.37 -33.13 -15.89
C GLU A 109 -6.23 -33.71 -15.05
N ILE A 110 -6.54 -34.11 -13.82
CA ILE A 110 -5.58 -34.74 -12.92
C ILE A 110 -5.66 -36.25 -13.13
N ALA A 111 -4.64 -36.83 -13.78
CA ALA A 111 -4.51 -38.28 -13.87
C ALA A 111 -4.16 -38.84 -12.48
N VAL A 112 -5.03 -39.71 -11.94
CA VAL A 112 -4.74 -40.44 -10.72
C VAL A 112 -3.67 -41.49 -11.06
N SER A 113 -2.43 -41.24 -10.68
CA SER A 113 -1.37 -42.25 -10.75
C SER A 113 -1.72 -43.40 -9.82
N ALA A 114 -2.06 -44.55 -10.39
CA ALA A 114 -2.25 -45.78 -9.65
C ALA A 114 -0.92 -46.15 -8.96
N GLU A 115 -0.92 -46.02 -7.64
CA GLU A 115 0.16 -46.46 -6.76
C GLU A 115 0.44 -47.94 -7.04
N THR A 116 1.53 -48.20 -7.77
CA THR A 116 1.96 -49.58 -8.07
C THR A 116 2.51 -50.15 -6.77
N THR A 117 1.63 -50.79 -5.99
CA THR A 117 2.03 -51.66 -4.89
C THR A 117 2.82 -52.84 -5.49
N ARG A 118 4.14 -52.75 -5.50
CA ARG A 118 5.02 -53.90 -5.75
C ARG A 118 4.89 -54.86 -4.55
N ARG A 119 4.46 -56.09 -4.83
CA ARG A 119 4.68 -57.26 -3.98
C ARG A 119 6.10 -57.79 -4.17
#